data_AF-A0A183K609-F1
#
_entry.id   AF-A0A183K609-F1
#
_cell.length_a   1.000
_cell.length_b   1.000
_cell.length_c   1.000
_cell.angle_alpha   90.00
_cell.angle_beta   90.00
_cell.angle_gamma   90.00
#
_symmetry.space_group_name_H-M   'P 1'
#
loop_
_entity.id
_entity.type
_entity.pdbx_description
1 polymer ?
#
loop_
_entity_poly.entity_id
_entity_poly.type
_entity_poly.pdbx_seq_one_letter_code
_entity_poly.pdbx_strand_id
1 'polypeptide(L)'
;METLTIRENITFSATLRLPRCTAARERDEKVSSVIEELGLTSVADRIIGTQSTCGVSGGERKRTCIGIELVNDPLVLYLDEPTTGLDSYTAGTVIQTLRRLADSGRTIVFSIHQPKYSIYRRFDRLTIISNGQMIYHGPGGQKPILHFENCGYFIEGHNNPADFFMDILHGEFDIDATVVQQEKIPGTSEKDVCKTIRETVCRRLIACWLESTLWRE
;
A
#
# COMPACT_ATOMS: atom_id res chain seq x y z
N MET A 1 -0.73 24.27 1.04
CA MET A 1 -0.44 23.39 2.17
C MET A 1 0.75 23.87 2.99
N GLU A 2 1.84 24.26 2.34
CA GLU A 2 3.18 24.34 2.96
C GLU A 2 3.38 25.50 3.95
N THR A 3 2.64 26.60 3.83
CA THR A 3 2.73 27.76 4.74
C THR A 3 1.74 27.73 5.90
N LEU A 4 0.79 26.80 5.88
CA LEU A 4 -0.26 26.67 6.88
C LEU A 4 0.09 25.60 7.90
N THR A 5 -0.47 25.70 9.09
CA THR A 5 -0.39 24.67 10.12
C THR A 5 -1.20 23.43 9.74
N ILE A 6 -0.96 22.29 10.40
CA ILE A 6 -1.77 21.08 10.22
C ILE A 6 -3.26 21.41 10.46
N ARG A 7 -3.57 22.10 11.56
CA ARG A 7 -4.93 22.49 11.92
C ARG A 7 -5.56 23.38 10.85
N GLU A 8 -4.86 24.42 10.41
CA GLU A 8 -5.37 25.33 9.36
C GLU A 8 -5.66 24.60 8.05
N ASN A 9 -4.80 23.65 7.64
CA ASN A 9 -5.04 22.87 6.43
C ASN A 9 -6.30 21.99 6.54
N ILE A 10 -6.50 21.32 7.67
CA ILE A 10 -7.68 20.47 7.88
C ILE A 10 -8.94 21.34 8.01
N THR A 11 -8.88 22.46 8.74
CA THR A 11 -9.98 23.44 8.84
C THR A 11 -10.34 24.03 7.48
N PHE A 12 -9.35 24.32 6.64
CA PHE A 12 -9.59 24.80 5.28
C PHE A 12 -10.35 23.76 4.45
N SER A 13 -9.92 22.49 4.49
CA SER A 13 -10.65 21.38 3.84
C SER A 13 -12.09 21.26 4.36
N ALA A 14 -12.27 21.34 5.69
CA ALA A 14 -13.58 21.26 6.33
C ALA A 14 -14.51 22.41 5.97
N THR A 15 -13.98 23.61 5.82
CA THR A 15 -14.78 24.77 5.43
C THR A 15 -15.28 24.65 3.99
N LEU A 16 -14.51 24.01 3.11
CA LEU A 16 -14.87 23.86 1.71
C LEU A 16 -15.75 22.63 1.42
N ARG A 17 -15.55 21.54 2.16
CA ARG A 17 -16.17 20.24 1.85
C ARG A 17 -17.41 19.92 2.70
N LEU A 18 -17.52 20.49 3.90
CA LEU A 18 -18.72 20.30 4.73
C LEU A 18 -19.89 21.19 4.26
N PRO A 19 -21.15 20.79 4.53
CA PRO A 19 -22.32 21.61 4.21
C PRO A 19 -22.22 23.03 4.78
N ARG A 20 -22.72 24.02 4.03
CA ARG A 20 -22.69 25.43 4.46
C ARG A 20 -23.46 25.71 5.75
N CYS A 21 -24.43 24.85 6.08
CA CYS A 21 -25.20 24.94 7.32
C CYS A 21 -24.48 24.37 8.55
N THR A 22 -23.34 23.70 8.38
CA THR A 22 -22.52 23.21 9.49
C THR A 22 -22.02 24.39 10.33
N ALA A 23 -22.38 24.40 11.62
CA ALA A 23 -21.98 25.46 12.53
C ALA A 23 -20.44 25.49 12.68
N ALA A 24 -19.87 26.68 12.91
CA ALA A 24 -18.43 26.81 13.10
C ALA A 24 -17.90 25.91 14.22
N ARG A 25 -18.63 25.82 15.33
CA ARG A 25 -18.31 24.94 16.45
C ARG A 25 -18.28 23.46 16.05
N GLU A 26 -19.29 22.99 15.33
CA GLU A 26 -19.37 21.59 14.86
C GLU A 26 -18.20 21.26 13.91
N ARG A 27 -17.84 22.21 13.04
CA ARG A 27 -16.67 22.09 12.17
C ARG A 27 -15.38 21.96 12.98
N ASP A 28 -15.18 22.81 13.99
CA ASP A 28 -13.98 22.80 14.83
C ASP A 28 -13.88 21.51 15.67
N GLU A 29 -15.01 21.00 16.15
CA GLU A 29 -15.12 19.70 16.83
C GLU A 29 -14.73 18.56 15.87
N LYS A 30 -15.22 18.56 14.62
CA LYS A 30 -14.84 17.57 13.60
C LYS A 30 -13.35 17.63 13.28
N VAL A 31 -12.80 18.83 13.07
CA VAL A 31 -11.36 19.02 12.80
C VAL A 31 -10.51 18.47 13.96
N SER A 32 -10.90 18.77 15.20
CA SER A 32 -10.17 18.32 16.39
C SER A 32 -10.21 16.80 16.54
N SER A 33 -11.37 16.18 16.27
CA SER A 33 -11.51 14.73 16.26
C SER A 33 -10.61 14.06 15.21
N VAL A 34 -10.54 14.62 13.99
CA VAL A 34 -9.65 14.08 12.93
C VAL A 34 -8.17 14.19 13.32
N ILE A 35 -7.75 15.31 13.91
CA ILE A 35 -6.37 15.50 14.38
C ILE A 35 -5.99 14.46 15.44
N GLU A 36 -6.90 14.18 16.37
CA GLU A 36 -6.72 13.17 17.41
C GLU A 36 -6.67 11.75 16.85
N GLU A 37 -7.57 11.41 15.91
CA GLU A 37 -7.62 10.09 15.27
C GLU A 37 -6.31 9.76 14.54
N LEU A 38 -5.67 10.78 13.96
CA LEU A 38 -4.37 10.67 13.28
C LEU A 38 -3.15 10.73 14.21
N GLY A 39 -3.35 11.01 15.50
CA GLY A 39 -2.28 11.20 16.46
C GLY A 39 -1.39 12.40 16.16
N LEU A 40 -1.99 13.50 15.66
CA LEU A 40 -1.29 14.75 15.30
C LEU A 40 -1.45 15.87 16.34
N THR A 41 -2.08 15.58 17.49
CA THR A 41 -2.41 16.58 18.53
C THR A 41 -1.20 17.40 18.99
N SER A 42 -0.04 16.78 19.17
CA SER A 42 1.19 17.46 19.63
C SER A 42 1.82 18.40 18.60
N VAL A 43 1.44 18.25 17.32
CA VAL A 43 1.99 19.01 16.19
C VAL A 43 0.93 19.79 15.41
N ALA A 44 -0.30 19.83 15.93
CA ALA A 44 -1.47 20.41 15.25
C ALA A 44 -1.25 21.87 14.79
N ASP A 45 -0.56 22.66 15.61
CA ASP A 45 -0.33 24.08 15.35
C ASP A 45 1.08 24.36 14.78
N ARG A 46 1.79 23.30 14.34
CA ARG A 46 3.06 23.44 13.61
C ARG A 46 2.81 23.65 12.12
N ILE A 47 3.61 24.53 11.52
CA ILE A 47 3.63 24.76 10.07
C ILE A 47 4.15 23.50 9.36
N ILE A 48 3.48 23.10 8.28
CA ILE A 48 3.85 21.89 7.53
C ILE A 48 5.23 22.04 6.88
N GLY A 49 5.53 23.22 6.34
CA GLY A 49 6.82 23.55 5.72
C GLY A 49 6.97 22.99 4.31
N THR A 50 8.08 23.38 3.69
CA THR A 50 8.52 22.97 2.34
C THR A 50 9.80 22.13 2.44
N GLN A 51 10.36 21.66 1.32
CA GLN A 51 11.70 21.04 1.34
C GLN A 51 12.80 22.01 1.79
N SER A 52 12.57 23.32 1.61
CA SER A 52 13.53 24.39 1.92
C SER A 52 13.27 25.05 3.27
N THR A 53 12.11 24.82 3.89
CA THR A 53 11.72 25.42 5.18
C THR A 53 11.44 24.33 6.20
N CYS A 54 12.05 24.43 7.38
CA CYS A 54 11.86 23.44 8.44
C CYS A 54 10.38 23.37 8.84
N GLY A 55 9.83 22.16 8.91
CA GLY A 55 8.42 21.93 9.18
C GLY A 55 8.19 20.59 9.86
N VAL A 56 7.06 19.95 9.55
CA VAL A 56 6.69 18.64 10.13
C VAL A 56 7.46 17.50 9.45
N SER A 57 7.56 16.36 10.11
CA SER A 57 8.17 15.16 9.53
C SER A 57 7.39 14.65 8.32
N GLY A 58 8.05 13.86 7.46
CA GLY A 58 7.40 13.27 6.28
C GLY A 58 6.15 12.44 6.62
N GLY A 59 6.19 11.69 7.73
CA GLY A 59 5.05 10.90 8.19
C GLY A 59 3.91 11.74 8.77
N GLU A 60 4.21 12.82 9.49
CA GLU A 60 3.20 13.79 9.95
C GLU A 60 2.54 14.49 8.76
N ARG A 61 3.33 14.87 7.74
CA ARG A 61 2.79 15.43 6.49
C ARG A 61 1.85 14.44 5.80
N LYS A 62 2.24 13.17 5.70
CA LYS A 62 1.39 12.12 5.10
C LYS A 62 0.10 11.89 5.86
N ARG A 63 0.16 11.81 7.20
CA ARG A 63 -1.05 11.73 8.04
C ARG A 63 -1.92 12.98 7.91
N THR A 64 -1.34 14.16 7.76
CA THR A 64 -2.10 15.40 7.51
C THR A 64 -2.85 15.33 6.17
N CYS A 65 -2.22 14.80 5.11
CA CYS A 65 -2.91 14.57 3.83
C CYS A 65 -4.09 13.61 3.99
N ILE A 66 -3.93 12.54 4.78
CA ILE A 66 -5.04 11.63 5.11
C ILE A 66 -6.15 12.38 5.86
N GLY A 67 -5.79 13.25 6.81
CA GLY A 67 -6.73 14.06 7.57
C GLY A 67 -7.57 15.00 6.75
N ILE A 68 -6.98 15.61 5.71
CA ILE A 68 -7.71 16.46 4.76
C ILE A 68 -8.87 15.70 4.10
N GLU A 69 -8.66 14.41 3.80
CA GLU A 69 -9.67 13.53 3.18
C GLU A 69 -10.67 12.98 4.21
N LEU A 70 -10.24 12.73 5.45
CA LEU A 70 -11.10 12.20 6.52
C LEU A 70 -12.17 13.18 7.01
N VAL A 71 -12.05 14.46 6.72
CA VAL A 71 -13.02 15.49 7.14
C VAL A 71 -14.45 15.15 6.73
N ASN A 72 -14.63 14.57 5.55
CA ASN A 72 -15.94 14.15 5.02
C ASN A 72 -16.46 12.84 5.59
N ASP A 73 -15.71 12.23 6.52
CA ASP A 73 -16.02 10.94 7.12
C ASP A 73 -16.32 9.81 6.11
N PRO A 74 -15.41 9.56 5.16
CA PRO A 74 -15.66 8.54 4.14
C PRO A 74 -15.66 7.14 4.75
N LEU A 75 -16.61 6.30 4.32
CA LEU A 75 -16.65 4.87 4.66
C LEU A 75 -15.54 4.07 3.96
N VAL A 76 -15.05 4.55 2.82
CA VAL A 76 -14.00 3.93 2.02
C VAL A 76 -12.92 4.96 1.70
N LEU A 77 -11.68 4.64 2.03
CA LEU A 77 -10.52 5.49 1.78
C LEU A 77 -9.54 4.80 0.83
N TYR A 78 -9.19 5.48 -0.26
CA TYR A 78 -8.18 5.04 -1.22
C TYR A 78 -6.89 5.83 -1.01
N LEU A 79 -5.75 5.15 -0.93
CA LEU A 79 -4.43 5.79 -0.84
C LEU A 79 -3.48 5.23 -1.87
N ASP A 80 -2.79 6.13 -2.56
CA ASP A 80 -1.72 5.73 -3.47
C ASP A 80 -0.36 5.84 -2.75
N GLU A 81 0.29 4.68 -2.60
CA GLU A 81 1.61 4.50 -1.97
C GLU A 81 1.85 5.36 -0.71
N PRO A 82 1.07 5.17 0.38
CA PRO A 82 1.11 6.05 1.54
C PRO A 82 2.44 6.01 2.31
N THR A 83 3.30 5.03 2.03
CA THR A 83 4.59 4.83 2.68
C THR A 83 5.78 5.29 1.84
N THR A 84 5.57 5.75 0.60
CA THR A 84 6.67 6.14 -0.30
C THR A 84 7.40 7.38 0.21
N GLY A 85 8.73 7.33 0.16
CA GLY A 85 9.62 8.39 0.65
C GLY A 85 9.73 8.47 2.18
N LEU A 86 9.28 7.45 2.91
CA LEU A 86 9.44 7.34 4.36
C LEU A 86 10.46 6.26 4.72
N ASP A 87 11.18 6.47 5.81
CA ASP A 87 11.93 5.39 6.43
C ASP A 87 10.96 4.34 7.01
N SER A 88 11.49 3.17 7.31
CA SER A 88 10.67 2.03 7.74
C SER A 88 9.90 2.23 9.04
N TYR A 89 10.45 3.01 9.99
CA TYR A 89 9.79 3.27 11.25
C TYR A 89 8.63 4.24 11.05
N THR A 90 8.86 5.32 10.29
CA THR A 90 7.82 6.29 9.96
C THR A 90 6.72 5.67 9.10
N ALA A 91 7.07 4.84 8.12
CA ALA A 91 6.12 4.05 7.33
C ALA A 91 5.23 3.17 8.22
N GLY A 92 5.84 2.45 9.18
CA GLY A 92 5.09 1.63 10.15
C GLY A 92 4.10 2.44 10.99
N THR A 93 4.45 3.68 11.34
CA THR A 93 3.56 4.60 12.09
C THR A 93 2.36 5.04 11.24
N VAL A 94 2.57 5.33 9.94
CA VAL A 94 1.49 5.64 9.01
C VAL A 94 0.55 4.43 8.86
N ILE A 95 1.09 3.23 8.65
CA ILE A 95 0.30 2.00 8.56
C ILE A 95 -0.47 1.71 9.86
N GLN A 96 0.12 1.97 11.03
CA GLN A 96 -0.58 1.83 12.31
C GLN A 96 -1.76 2.81 12.43
N THR A 97 -1.63 4.00 11.86
CA THR A 97 -2.72 4.99 11.80
C THR A 97 -3.84 4.50 10.89
N LEU A 98 -3.50 4.01 9.69
CA LEU A 98 -4.47 3.38 8.79
C LEU A 98 -5.15 2.18 9.45
N ARG A 99 -4.41 1.34 10.18
CA ARG A 99 -5.00 0.21 10.90
C ARG A 99 -6.06 0.64 11.90
N ARG A 100 -5.80 1.69 12.68
CA ARG A 100 -6.78 2.25 13.62
C ARG A 100 -8.04 2.77 12.92
N LEU A 101 -7.88 3.43 11.78
CA LEU A 101 -9.01 3.89 10.95
C LEU A 101 -9.83 2.72 10.40
N ALA A 102 -9.17 1.61 10.05
CA ALA A 102 -9.86 0.40 9.62
C ALA A 102 -10.63 -0.26 10.78
N ASP A 103 -9.99 -0.34 11.95
CA ASP A 103 -10.60 -0.89 13.18
C ASP A 103 -11.81 -0.07 13.65
N SER A 104 -11.89 1.23 13.32
CA SER A 104 -13.07 2.07 13.60
C SER A 104 -14.22 1.87 12.59
N GLY A 105 -14.09 0.94 11.65
CA GLY A 105 -15.15 0.53 10.72
C GLY A 105 -15.02 1.08 9.29
N ARG A 106 -13.88 1.69 8.94
CA ARG A 106 -13.63 2.19 7.58
C ARG A 106 -12.96 1.12 6.72
N THR A 107 -13.31 1.08 5.43
CA THR A 107 -12.58 0.26 4.45
C THR A 107 -11.41 1.06 3.92
N ILE A 108 -10.20 0.50 3.99
CA ILE A 108 -9.00 1.18 3.50
C ILE A 108 -8.37 0.33 2.41
N VAL A 109 -8.19 0.94 1.24
CA VAL A 109 -7.55 0.32 0.07
C VAL A 109 -6.34 1.15 -0.29
N PHE A 110 -5.18 0.52 -0.40
CA PHE A 110 -3.97 1.23 -0.79
C PHE A 110 -3.01 0.37 -1.61
N SER A 111 -2.26 1.03 -2.48
CA SER A 111 -1.08 0.45 -3.13
C SER A 111 0.13 0.58 -2.19
N ILE A 112 1.05 -0.39 -2.23
CA ILE A 112 2.30 -0.32 -1.46
C ILE A 112 3.44 -0.97 -2.22
N HIS A 113 4.57 -0.29 -2.28
CA HIS A 113 5.79 -0.80 -2.89
C HIS A 113 6.68 -1.44 -1.83
N GLN A 114 7.00 -2.73 -1.98
CA GLN A 114 7.96 -3.49 -1.16
C GLN A 114 7.86 -3.23 0.36
N PRO A 115 6.74 -3.59 1.01
CA PRO A 115 6.59 -3.41 2.44
C PRO A 115 7.52 -4.32 3.22
N LYS A 116 8.10 -3.80 4.31
CA LYS A 116 8.76 -4.66 5.32
C LYS A 116 7.78 -5.67 5.90
N TYR A 117 8.32 -6.80 6.35
CA TYR A 117 7.54 -7.85 6.99
C TYR A 117 6.62 -7.35 8.14
N SER A 118 7.09 -6.38 8.93
CA SER A 118 6.32 -5.78 10.04
C SER A 118 5.06 -5.04 9.58
N ILE A 119 5.04 -4.54 8.34
CA ILE A 119 3.90 -3.92 7.67
C ILE A 119 3.06 -5.00 7.00
N TYR A 120 3.70 -5.89 6.22
CA TYR A 120 3.04 -6.97 5.48
C TYR A 120 2.09 -7.81 6.36
N ARG A 121 2.54 -8.19 7.56
CA ARG A 121 1.76 -9.01 8.51
C ARG A 121 0.48 -8.33 9.04
N ARG A 122 0.24 -7.05 8.73
CA ARG A 122 -0.91 -6.26 9.21
C ARG A 122 -2.04 -6.19 8.20
N PHE A 123 -1.84 -6.70 6.98
CA PHE A 123 -2.86 -6.66 5.94
C PHE A 123 -3.94 -7.70 6.20
N ASP A 124 -5.20 -7.28 6.25
CA ASP A 124 -6.34 -8.19 6.32
C ASP A 124 -6.51 -8.95 5.01
N ARG A 125 -6.36 -8.25 3.89
CA ARG A 125 -6.42 -8.80 2.54
C ARG A 125 -5.26 -8.29 1.70
N LEU A 126 -4.80 -9.11 0.77
CA LEU A 126 -3.75 -8.79 -0.18
C LEU A 126 -4.27 -9.03 -1.61
N THR A 127 -3.98 -8.08 -2.49
CA THR A 127 -4.18 -8.25 -3.94
C THR A 127 -2.84 -8.07 -4.63
N ILE A 128 -2.45 -9.03 -5.45
CA ILE A 128 -1.22 -8.98 -6.24
C ILE A 128 -1.62 -8.90 -7.71
N ILE A 129 -1.10 -7.91 -8.41
CA ILE A 129 -1.42 -7.62 -9.82
C ILE A 129 -0.11 -7.56 -10.58
N SER A 130 -0.08 -8.18 -11.76
CA SER A 130 1.02 -8.07 -12.72
C SER A 130 0.47 -7.89 -14.13
N ASN A 131 1.00 -6.91 -14.89
CA ASN A 131 0.57 -6.60 -16.25
C ASN A 131 -0.95 -6.46 -16.42
N GLY A 132 -1.63 -5.86 -15.44
CA GLY A 132 -3.08 -5.67 -15.44
C GLY A 132 -3.91 -6.92 -15.12
N GLN A 133 -3.26 -8.04 -14.79
CA GLN A 133 -3.91 -9.30 -14.44
C GLN A 133 -3.71 -9.62 -12.95
N MET A 134 -4.75 -10.14 -12.34
CA MET A 134 -4.74 -10.54 -10.93
C MET A 134 -4.00 -11.87 -10.79
N ILE A 135 -2.96 -11.86 -9.97
CA ILE A 135 -2.15 -13.03 -9.60
C ILE A 135 -2.71 -13.68 -8.33
N TYR A 136 -3.20 -12.85 -7.40
CA TYR A 136 -3.74 -13.31 -6.13
C TYR A 136 -4.72 -12.27 -5.58
N HIS A 137 -5.81 -12.74 -4.97
CA HIS A 137 -6.66 -11.91 -4.14
C HIS A 137 -7.21 -12.73 -2.97
N GLY A 138 -7.02 -12.27 -1.74
CA GLY A 138 -7.52 -13.02 -0.59
C GLY A 138 -6.99 -12.50 0.73
N PRO A 139 -7.13 -13.29 1.80
CA PRO A 139 -6.57 -12.94 3.10
C PRO A 139 -5.06 -12.71 3.05
N GLY A 140 -4.55 -11.76 3.82
CA GLY A 140 -3.12 -11.53 3.97
C GLY A 140 -2.41 -12.64 4.76
N GLY A 141 -1.17 -12.38 5.17
CA GLY A 141 -0.41 -13.28 6.03
C GLY A 141 0.17 -14.49 5.28
N GLN A 142 -0.15 -15.70 5.71
CA GLN A 142 0.44 -16.95 5.16
C GLN A 142 -0.29 -17.49 3.92
N LYS A 143 -1.55 -17.10 3.70
CA LYS A 143 -2.35 -17.57 2.56
C LYS A 143 -1.74 -17.31 1.18
N PRO A 144 -1.20 -16.12 0.87
CA PRO A 144 -0.50 -15.91 -0.41
C PRO A 144 0.77 -16.75 -0.53
N ILE A 145 1.50 -17.00 0.56
CA ILE A 145 2.70 -17.86 0.53
C ILE A 145 2.32 -19.28 0.06
N LEU A 146 1.31 -19.87 0.70
CA LEU A 146 0.79 -21.19 0.33
C LEU A 146 0.27 -21.23 -1.12
N HIS A 147 -0.31 -20.14 -1.60
CA HIS A 147 -0.74 -20.05 -3.00
C HIS A 147 0.45 -20.16 -3.96
N PHE A 148 1.52 -19.42 -3.72
CA PHE A 148 2.74 -19.48 -4.54
C PHE A 148 3.45 -20.84 -4.43
N GLU A 149 3.46 -21.46 -3.24
CA GLU A 149 3.99 -22.83 -3.05
C GLU A 149 3.21 -23.86 -3.88
N ASN A 150 1.88 -23.77 -3.91
CA ASN A 150 1.05 -24.62 -4.77
C ASN A 150 1.30 -24.39 -6.27
N CYS A 151 1.78 -23.20 -6.66
CA CYS A 151 2.20 -22.90 -8.02
C CYS A 151 3.61 -23.46 -8.34
N GLY A 152 4.32 -23.97 -7.34
CA GLY A 152 5.68 -24.51 -7.44
C GLY A 152 6.78 -23.51 -7.06
N TYR A 153 6.45 -22.41 -6.37
CA TYR A 153 7.43 -21.42 -5.90
C TYR A 153 7.55 -21.45 -4.38
N PHE A 154 8.73 -21.83 -3.88
CA PHE A 154 8.98 -21.99 -2.44
C PHE A 154 9.77 -20.81 -1.89
N ILE A 155 9.32 -20.29 -0.76
CA ILE A 155 10.03 -19.21 -0.06
C ILE A 155 11.09 -19.79 0.88
N GLU A 156 12.29 -19.20 0.89
CA GLU A 156 13.27 -19.50 1.93
C GLU A 156 12.83 -18.88 3.27
N GLY A 157 12.98 -19.61 4.37
CA GLY A 157 12.36 -19.26 5.67
C GLY A 157 12.77 -17.91 6.30
N HIS A 158 13.74 -17.20 5.74
CA HIS A 158 14.20 -15.90 6.23
C HIS A 158 13.86 -14.72 5.29
N ASN A 159 13.26 -15.00 4.13
CA ASN A 159 12.93 -13.96 3.15
C ASN A 159 11.61 -13.27 3.49
N ASN A 160 11.53 -11.98 3.17
CA ASN A 160 10.31 -11.21 3.29
C ASN A 160 9.32 -11.68 2.20
N PRO A 161 8.10 -12.13 2.56
CA PRO A 161 7.13 -12.60 1.57
C PRO A 161 6.80 -11.57 0.49
N ALA A 162 6.75 -10.29 0.87
CA ALA A 162 6.43 -9.23 -0.08
C ALA A 162 7.52 -9.07 -1.14
N ASP A 163 8.80 -9.21 -0.77
CA ASP A 163 9.92 -9.13 -1.70
C ASP A 163 9.93 -10.39 -2.57
N PHE A 164 9.77 -11.57 -1.96
CA PHE A 164 9.64 -12.85 -2.67
C PHE A 164 8.58 -12.83 -3.79
N PHE A 165 7.38 -12.29 -3.53
CA PHE A 165 6.35 -12.20 -4.58
C PHE A 165 6.80 -11.29 -5.73
N MET A 166 7.44 -10.17 -5.43
CA MET A 166 7.88 -9.22 -6.46
C MET A 166 9.02 -9.78 -7.30
N ASP A 167 9.98 -10.46 -6.67
CA ASP A 167 11.11 -11.10 -7.32
C ASP A 167 10.64 -12.17 -8.32
N ILE A 168 9.60 -12.95 -7.97
CA ILE A 168 8.96 -13.90 -8.90
C ILE A 168 8.33 -13.17 -10.09
N LEU A 169 7.59 -12.09 -9.84
CA LEU A 169 6.92 -11.32 -10.89
C LEU A 169 7.91 -10.58 -11.82
N HIS A 170 9.09 -10.25 -11.30
CA HIS A 170 10.19 -9.69 -12.08
C HIS A 170 11.03 -10.75 -12.79
N GLY A 171 10.81 -12.04 -12.51
CA GLY A 171 11.53 -13.14 -13.14
C GLY A 171 12.95 -13.31 -12.61
N GLU A 172 13.20 -12.90 -11.37
CA GLU A 172 14.51 -13.03 -10.71
C GLU A 172 14.75 -14.44 -10.12
N PHE A 173 13.70 -15.26 -10.04
CA PHE A 173 13.82 -16.68 -9.74
C PHE A 173 14.08 -17.48 -11.03
N ASP A 174 15.24 -18.13 -11.08
CA ASP A 174 15.53 -19.19 -12.05
C ASP A 174 14.45 -20.27 -11.89
N ILE A 175 13.51 -20.29 -12.83
CA ILE A 175 12.67 -21.45 -13.06
C ILE A 175 13.66 -22.59 -13.31
N ASP A 176 13.60 -23.66 -12.52
CA ASP A 176 14.40 -24.86 -12.70
C ASP A 176 14.66 -25.11 -14.19
N ALA A 177 15.94 -25.32 -14.51
CA ALA A 177 16.53 -25.38 -15.84
C ALA A 177 15.96 -26.46 -16.79
N THR A 178 14.77 -27.00 -16.52
CA THR A 178 14.04 -27.95 -17.36
C THR A 178 13.19 -27.27 -18.44
N VAL A 179 12.71 -26.04 -18.26
CA VAL A 179 11.93 -25.34 -19.30
C VAL A 179 12.83 -24.52 -20.26
N VAL A 180 13.90 -23.91 -19.75
CA VAL A 180 14.77 -23.03 -20.55
C VAL A 180 15.63 -23.81 -21.57
N GLN A 181 15.80 -25.13 -21.41
CA GLN A 181 16.55 -25.94 -22.38
C GLN A 181 15.81 -26.15 -23.72
N GLN A 182 14.52 -25.84 -23.82
CA GLN A 182 13.77 -26.02 -25.07
C GLN A 182 13.63 -24.74 -25.93
N GLU A 183 13.93 -23.55 -25.41
CA GLU A 183 13.78 -22.27 -26.16
C GLU A 183 15.07 -21.43 -26.23
N LYS A 184 16.23 -22.07 -26.40
CA LYS A 184 17.44 -21.34 -26.84
C LYS A 184 17.34 -21.01 -28.33
N ILE A 185 16.60 -19.93 -28.66
CA ILE A 185 16.64 -19.30 -29.98
C ILE A 185 17.94 -18.48 -30.04
N PRO A 186 18.88 -18.76 -30.97
CA PRO A 186 20.12 -18.00 -31.04
C PRO A 186 19.85 -16.61 -31.62
N GLY A 187 20.09 -15.54 -30.84
CA GLY A 187 20.12 -14.15 -31.33
C GLY A 187 19.29 -13.12 -30.58
N THR A 188 18.61 -13.47 -29.48
CA THR A 188 17.73 -12.56 -28.73
C THR A 188 18.50 -11.77 -27.65
N SER A 189 18.19 -10.47 -27.49
CA SER A 189 18.80 -9.62 -26.47
C SER A 189 18.46 -10.13 -25.06
N GLU A 190 19.35 -9.96 -24.07
CA GLU A 190 19.07 -10.31 -22.66
C GLU A 190 17.75 -9.71 -22.15
N LYS A 191 17.37 -8.52 -22.66
CA LYS A 191 16.08 -7.87 -22.38
C LYS A 191 14.88 -8.64 -22.93
N ASP A 192 15.00 -9.25 -24.10
CA ASP A 192 13.94 -10.02 -24.74
C ASP A 192 13.73 -11.37 -24.02
N VAL A 193 14.83 -11.98 -23.56
CA VAL A 193 14.80 -13.21 -22.76
C VAL A 193 14.11 -12.97 -21.42
N CYS A 194 14.51 -11.92 -20.69
CA CYS A 194 13.89 -11.56 -19.41
C CYS A 194 12.39 -11.23 -19.56
N LYS A 195 12.00 -10.56 -20.65
CA LYS A 195 10.59 -10.28 -20.96
C LYS A 195 9.79 -11.57 -21.20
N THR A 196 10.36 -12.52 -21.95
CA THR A 196 9.72 -13.81 -22.25
C THR A 196 9.54 -14.66 -20.98
N ILE A 197 10.55 -14.67 -20.11
CA ILE A 197 10.50 -15.36 -18.81
C ILE A 197 9.39 -14.76 -17.94
N ARG A 198 9.33 -13.44 -17.80
CA ARG A 198 8.28 -12.74 -17.02
C ARG A 198 6.88 -13.04 -17.53
N GLU A 199 6.68 -13.04 -18.85
CA GLU A 199 5.39 -13.40 -19.45
C GLU A 199 5.00 -14.85 -19.14
N THR A 200 5.97 -15.77 -19.15
CA THR A 200 5.74 -17.18 -18.85
C THR A 200 5.37 -17.42 -17.38
N VAL A 201 6.11 -16.80 -16.45
CA VAL A 201 5.80 -16.86 -15.01
C VAL A 201 4.43 -16.28 -14.71
N CYS A 202 4.11 -15.09 -15.27
CA CYS A 202 2.81 -14.47 -15.08
C CYS A 202 1.68 -15.37 -15.60
N ARG A 203 1.81 -15.94 -16.80
CA ARG A 203 0.80 -16.87 -17.35
C ARG A 203 0.57 -18.07 -16.46
N ARG A 204 1.65 -18.67 -15.92
CA ARG A 204 1.55 -19.82 -15.00
C ARG A 204 0.83 -19.46 -13.71
N LEU A 205 1.22 -18.35 -13.07
CA LEU A 205 0.58 -17.89 -11.84
C LEU A 205 -0.90 -17.55 -12.06
N ILE A 206 -1.25 -16.95 -13.21
CA ILE A 206 -2.65 -16.66 -13.55
C ILE A 206 -3.45 -17.95 -13.76
N ALA A 207 -2.89 -18.94 -14.44
CA ALA A 207 -3.55 -20.23 -14.61
C ALA A 207 -3.81 -20.89 -13.24
N CYS A 208 -2.81 -20.92 -12.36
CA CYS A 208 -2.97 -21.42 -11.01
C CYS A 208 -3.98 -20.61 -10.18
N TRP A 209 -4.04 -19.28 -10.37
CA TRP A 209 -5.03 -18.42 -9.72
C TRP A 209 -6.46 -18.77 -10.15
N LEU A 210 -6.70 -18.93 -11.46
CA LEU A 210 -8.00 -19.28 -12.03
C LEU A 210 -8.49 -20.67 -11.59
N GLU A 211 -7.57 -21.60 -11.37
CA GLU A 211 -7.85 -22.94 -10.86
C GLU A 211 -8.00 -22.99 -9.33
N SER A 212 -7.59 -21.93 -8.63
CA SER A 212 -7.60 -21.90 -7.16
C SER A 212 -9.02 -21.82 -6.59
N THR A 213 -9.20 -22.38 -5.39
CA THR A 213 -10.46 -22.26 -4.65
C THR A 213 -10.74 -20.83 -4.20
N LEU A 214 -9.70 -20.00 -4.06
CA LEU A 214 -9.81 -18.60 -3.65
C LEU A 214 -10.43 -17.69 -4.72
N TRP A 215 -10.39 -18.09 -6.00
CA TRP A 215 -11.04 -17.35 -7.08
C TRP A 215 -12.57 -17.53 -7.10
N ARG A 216 -13.08 -18.63 -6.54
CA ARG A 216 -14.52 -18.97 -6.60
C ARG A 216 -15.34 -18.41 -5.44
N GLU A 217 -14.70 -17.70 -4.50
CA GLU A 217 -15.31 -17.02 -3.35
C GLU A 217 -15.35 -15.51 -3.55
#